data_AF-A0ABD1L8K5-F1
#
_entry.id   AF-A0ABD1L8K5-F1
#
_cell.length_a   1.000
_cell.length_b   1.000
_cell.length_c   1.000
_cell.angle_alpha   90.00
_cell.angle_beta   90.00
_cell.angle_gamma   90.00
#
_symmetry.space_group_name_H-M   'P 1'
#
loop_
_entity.id
_entity.type
_entity.pdbx_description
1 polymer ?
#
loop_
_entity_poly.entity_id
_entity_poly.type
_entity_poly.pdbx_seq_one_letter_code
_entity_poly.pdbx_strand_id
1 'polypeptide(L)'
;MVKAKQLGAFLRLKQLNSTKLQHISQGIAGVERMHPDLLGKKVLGMAVKDEDMNNLTGIQLLMLDYPYATDGLEIWISTKEWVNDFCSFFYKDKEAIEADIELQAWWSEIRTQGHGDKHKDTWWYPMTTLSNLVEALTTLIWIAFSKHASLNYGQYAYNGYPPNCPTLCRKFVP
;
A
#
# COMPACT_ATOMS: atom_id res chain seq x y z
N MET A 1 1.99 -3.69 27.11
CA MET A 1 3.09 -4.66 26.84
C MET A 1 2.76 -5.80 25.86
N VAL A 2 1.49 -6.12 25.54
CA VAL A 2 1.13 -7.21 24.59
C VAL A 2 0.62 -6.70 23.22
N LYS A 3 0.20 -5.43 23.09
CA LYS A 3 -0.46 -4.94 21.87
C LYS A 3 0.47 -4.50 20.72
N ALA A 4 1.71 -4.08 20.98
CA ALA A 4 2.64 -3.66 19.93
C ALA A 4 3.55 -4.80 19.39
N LYS A 5 3.77 -5.86 20.19
CA LYS A 5 4.63 -6.99 19.79
C LYS A 5 3.99 -7.91 18.75
N GLN A 6 2.66 -8.01 18.70
CA GLN A 6 1.95 -8.85 17.73
C GLN A 6 1.96 -8.25 16.32
N LEU A 7 1.92 -6.92 16.17
CA LEU A 7 2.09 -6.27 14.86
C LEU A 7 3.56 -6.27 14.39
N GLY A 8 4.51 -6.08 15.31
CA GLY A 8 5.94 -6.09 14.98
C GLY A 8 6.49 -7.46 14.53
N ALA A 9 5.86 -8.56 14.97
CA ALA A 9 6.29 -9.91 14.60
C ALA A 9 5.95 -10.28 13.15
N PHE A 10 4.90 -9.71 12.56
CA PHE A 10 4.48 -10.01 11.19
C PHE A 10 5.37 -9.34 10.13
N LEU A 11 6.05 -8.25 10.49
CA LEU A 11 6.98 -7.52 9.61
C LEU A 11 8.38 -8.13 9.56
N ARG A 12 8.66 -9.20 10.31
CA ARG A 12 9.98 -9.83 10.41
C ARG A 12 10.15 -11.09 9.55
N LEU A 13 9.38 -11.21 8.47
CA LEU A 13 9.51 -12.28 7.48
C LEU A 13 9.58 -11.69 6.05
N LYS A 14 10.79 -11.30 5.63
CA LYS A 14 11.27 -11.40 4.24
C LYS A 14 12.75 -11.00 4.15
N GLN A 15 13.64 -11.88 4.62
CA GLN A 15 14.93 -12.09 3.97
C GLN A 15 14.73 -13.17 2.91
N LEU A 16 14.39 -12.78 1.68
CA LEU A 16 14.52 -13.65 0.51
C LEU A 16 15.03 -12.78 -0.65
N ASN A 17 16.03 -13.34 -1.33
CA ASN A 17 17.08 -12.58 -2.00
C ASN A 17 16.62 -11.67 -3.14
N SER A 18 17.29 -10.52 -3.15
CA SER A 18 17.34 -9.45 -4.13
C SER A 18 17.63 -9.96 -5.55
N THR A 19 17.12 -9.22 -6.55
CA THR A 19 17.36 -9.25 -8.01
C THR A 19 16.33 -9.88 -8.96
N LYS A 20 15.45 -10.82 -8.55
CA LYS A 20 14.39 -11.33 -9.48
C LYS A 20 13.01 -10.69 -9.34
N LEU A 21 12.77 -9.88 -8.31
CA LEU A 21 11.48 -9.21 -8.07
C LEU A 21 11.41 -7.76 -8.58
N GLN A 22 12.54 -7.17 -9.02
CA GLN A 22 12.58 -5.79 -9.52
C GLN A 22 11.91 -5.61 -10.90
N HIS A 23 11.82 -6.68 -11.71
CA HIS A 23 11.13 -6.61 -13.01
C HIS A 23 9.61 -6.79 -12.90
N ILE A 24 9.12 -7.41 -11.83
CA ILE A 24 7.68 -7.56 -11.58
C ILE A 24 7.12 -6.31 -10.88
N SER A 25 7.94 -5.55 -10.16
CA SER A 25 7.52 -4.30 -9.50
C SER A 25 7.25 -3.13 -10.46
N GLN A 26 7.66 -3.21 -11.73
CA GLN A 26 7.41 -2.12 -12.69
C GLN A 26 5.98 -2.15 -13.28
N GLY A 27 5.30 -3.30 -13.29
CA GLY A 27 3.87 -3.40 -13.61
C GLY A 27 2.95 -3.06 -12.43
N ILE A 28 3.51 -2.97 -11.21
CA ILE A 28 2.80 -2.76 -9.94
C ILE A 28 2.71 -1.25 -9.59
N ALA A 29 3.42 -0.40 -10.34
CA ALA A 29 3.51 1.05 -10.13
C ALA A 29 2.20 1.83 -10.37
N GLY A 30 1.15 1.19 -10.89
CA GLY A 30 -0.17 1.78 -11.13
C GLY A 30 -1.07 1.84 -9.88
N VAL A 31 -0.83 0.99 -8.87
CA VAL A 31 -1.73 0.87 -7.69
C VAL A 31 -1.01 1.12 -6.36
N GLU A 32 0.32 1.15 -6.34
CA GLU A 32 1.10 1.59 -5.17
C GLU A 32 0.94 3.08 -4.82
N ARG A 33 0.13 3.83 -5.59
CA ARG A 33 -0.07 5.27 -5.44
C ARG A 33 -1.56 5.67 -5.50
N MET A 34 -2.42 4.97 -4.76
CA MET A 34 -3.83 5.38 -4.53
C MET A 34 -3.97 6.46 -3.44
N HIS A 35 -2.94 7.27 -3.20
CA HIS A 35 -3.04 8.47 -2.38
C HIS A 35 -3.16 9.72 -3.28
N PRO A 36 -4.23 10.53 -3.15
CA PRO A 36 -4.46 11.71 -3.99
C PRO A 36 -3.32 12.73 -4.00
N ASP A 37 -2.62 12.92 -2.87
CA ASP A 37 -1.55 13.95 -2.80
C ASP A 37 -0.18 13.47 -3.28
N LEU A 38 -0.04 12.16 -3.57
CA LEU A 38 1.17 11.60 -4.19
C LEU A 38 1.00 11.42 -5.72
N LEU A 39 -0.10 11.95 -6.28
CA LEU A 39 -0.45 11.97 -7.72
C LEU A 39 0.45 12.88 -8.58
N GLY A 40 1.62 13.32 -8.09
CA GLY A 40 2.51 14.26 -8.78
C GLY A 40 3.00 13.81 -10.17
N LYS A 41 2.89 12.52 -10.51
CA LYS A 41 3.08 12.01 -11.89
C LYS A 41 2.27 10.73 -12.11
N LYS A 42 1.16 10.86 -12.86
CA LYS A 42 0.39 9.81 -13.56
C LYS A 42 0.18 8.50 -12.78
N VAL A 43 -1.07 8.23 -12.38
CA VAL A 43 -1.57 6.86 -12.21
C VAL A 43 -1.59 6.20 -13.58
N LEU A 44 -0.42 5.83 -14.11
CA LEU A 44 -0.13 5.04 -15.31
C LEU A 44 -1.11 5.09 -16.52
N GLY A 45 -1.88 6.17 -16.71
CA GLY A 45 -2.95 6.23 -17.71
C GLY A 45 -4.23 5.42 -17.41
N MET A 46 -4.46 4.97 -16.17
CA MET A 46 -5.64 4.14 -15.82
C MET A 46 -6.71 4.88 -15.00
N ALA A 47 -6.35 6.01 -14.39
CA ALA A 47 -7.27 6.89 -13.68
C ALA A 47 -6.81 8.36 -13.82
N VAL A 48 -7.77 9.28 -13.77
CA VAL A 48 -7.53 10.73 -13.71
C VAL A 48 -7.94 11.26 -12.34
N LYS A 49 -7.40 12.40 -11.96
CA LYS A 49 -7.90 13.11 -10.78
C LYS A 49 -9.34 13.53 -11.07
N ASP A 50 -10.24 13.23 -10.15
CA ASP A 50 -11.62 13.71 -10.25
C ASP A 50 -11.69 15.15 -9.73
N GLU A 51 -12.40 16.01 -10.44
CA GLU A 51 -12.66 17.39 -10.05
C GLU A 51 -13.92 17.50 -9.17
N ASP A 52 -14.75 16.44 -9.13
CA ASP A 52 -15.91 16.38 -8.26
C ASP A 52 -15.49 16.20 -6.78
N MET A 53 -15.80 17.21 -5.97
CA MET A 53 -15.57 17.23 -4.54
C MET A 53 -16.39 16.18 -3.78
N ASN A 54 -17.46 15.65 -4.38
CA ASN A 54 -18.30 14.61 -3.77
C ASN A 54 -17.72 13.19 -3.99
N ASN A 55 -16.73 13.03 -4.86
CA ASN A 55 -16.06 11.76 -5.03
C ASN A 55 -15.00 11.57 -3.93
N LEU A 56 -15.33 10.76 -2.93
CA LEU A 56 -14.47 10.43 -1.77
C LEU A 56 -13.10 9.84 -2.17
N THR A 57 -12.98 9.31 -3.38
CA THR A 57 -11.72 8.73 -3.88
C THR A 57 -10.78 9.76 -4.47
N GLY A 58 -11.30 10.93 -4.89
CA GLY A 58 -10.56 11.96 -5.61
C GLY A 58 -10.01 11.50 -6.97
N ILE A 59 -10.44 10.34 -7.47
CA ILE A 59 -9.99 9.75 -8.73
C ILE A 59 -11.16 9.19 -9.53
N GLN A 60 -11.08 9.32 -10.85
CA GLN A 60 -12.01 8.73 -11.80
C GLN A 60 -11.27 7.66 -12.59
N LEU A 61 -11.77 6.42 -12.56
CA LEU A 61 -11.23 5.33 -13.37
C LEU A 61 -11.52 5.59 -14.86
N LEU A 62 -10.51 5.45 -15.71
CA LEU A 62 -10.67 5.58 -17.16
C LEU A 62 -11.29 4.33 -17.78
N MET A 63 -11.13 3.18 -17.12
CA MET A 63 -11.75 1.90 -17.50
C MET A 63 -12.67 1.46 -16.38
N LEU A 64 -13.98 1.54 -16.63
CA LEU A 64 -15.01 1.13 -15.67
C LEU A 64 -15.04 -0.40 -15.50
N ASP A 65 -14.73 -1.16 -16.55
CA ASP A 65 -14.60 -2.61 -16.47
C ASP A 65 -13.19 -3.03 -16.06
N TYR A 66 -12.74 -2.50 -14.92
CA TYR A 66 -11.49 -2.91 -14.28
C TYR A 66 -11.80 -3.41 -12.87
N PRO A 67 -12.18 -4.69 -12.69
CA PRO A 67 -12.67 -5.22 -11.41
C PRO A 67 -11.65 -5.05 -10.27
N TYR A 68 -10.37 -5.30 -10.54
CA TYR A 68 -9.32 -5.12 -9.53
C TYR A 68 -9.21 -3.67 -9.03
N ALA A 69 -9.35 -2.68 -9.91
CA ALA A 69 -9.30 -1.27 -9.51
C ALA A 69 -10.60 -0.84 -8.81
N THR A 70 -11.75 -1.28 -9.31
CA THR A 70 -13.07 -0.93 -8.76
C THR A 70 -13.24 -1.49 -7.35
N ASP A 71 -13.08 -2.80 -7.19
CA ASP A 71 -13.20 -3.48 -5.89
C ASP A 71 -12.09 -3.01 -4.93
N GLY A 72 -10.89 -2.82 -5.46
CA GLY A 72 -9.75 -2.36 -4.66
C GLY A 72 -9.97 -0.96 -4.09
N LEU A 73 -10.61 -0.07 -4.85
CA LEU A 73 -10.91 1.29 -4.42
C LEU A 73 -11.97 1.29 -3.32
N GLU A 74 -13.02 0.49 -3.44
CA GLU A 74 -14.06 0.35 -2.40
C GLU A 74 -13.47 -0.16 -1.07
N ILE A 75 -12.62 -1.18 -1.13
CA ILE A 75 -11.92 -1.70 0.06
C ILE A 75 -10.97 -0.64 0.63
N TRP A 76 -10.26 0.12 -0.21
CA TRP A 76 -9.37 1.19 0.24
C TRP A 76 -10.12 2.28 1.01
N ILE A 77 -11.24 2.79 0.46
CA ILE A 77 -12.08 3.81 1.11
C ILE A 77 -12.54 3.30 2.48
N SER A 78 -13.14 2.09 2.49
CA SER A 78 -13.69 1.50 3.71
C SER A 78 -12.61 1.31 4.79
N THR A 79 -11.41 0.88 4.38
CA THR A 79 -10.27 0.73 5.30
C THR A 79 -9.83 2.08 5.84
N LYS A 80 -9.73 3.09 4.98
CA LYS A 80 -9.29 4.44 5.36
C LYS A 80 -10.26 5.10 6.34
N GLU A 81 -11.56 4.97 6.09
CA GLU A 81 -12.62 5.46 6.99
C GLU A 81 -12.50 4.80 8.36
N TRP A 82 -12.39 3.47 8.41
CA TRP A 82 -12.23 2.75 9.67
C TRP A 82 -10.95 3.15 10.42
N VAL A 83 -9.81 3.27 9.72
CA VAL A 83 -8.55 3.72 10.34
C VAL A 83 -8.69 5.14 10.87
N ASN A 84 -9.34 6.03 10.11
CA ASN A 84 -9.57 7.40 10.53
C ASN A 84 -10.41 7.47 11.81
N ASP A 85 -11.52 6.74 11.86
CA ASP A 85 -12.39 6.70 13.04
C ASP A 85 -11.65 6.15 14.26
N PHE A 86 -10.87 5.07 14.05
CA PHE A 86 -10.05 4.47 15.09
C PHE A 86 -8.99 5.44 15.62
N CYS A 87 -8.19 6.05 14.73
CA CYS A 87 -7.13 6.97 15.14
C CYS A 87 -7.67 8.25 15.76
N SER A 88 -8.77 8.80 15.22
CA SER A 88 -9.44 10.00 15.74
C SER A 88 -9.98 9.82 17.16
N PHE A 89 -10.22 8.58 17.58
CA PHE A 89 -10.59 8.30 18.97
C PHE A 89 -9.44 8.61 19.94
N PHE A 90 -8.21 8.23 19.58
CA PHE A 90 -7.03 8.33 20.44
C PHE A 90 -6.23 9.63 20.27
N TYR A 91 -6.16 10.16 19.05
CA TYR A 91 -5.37 11.35 18.72
C TYR A 91 -6.30 12.49 18.31
N LYS A 92 -6.43 13.50 19.18
CA LYS A 92 -7.35 14.63 18.97
C LYS A 92 -6.70 15.83 18.29
N ASP A 93 -5.41 15.97 18.46
CA ASP A 93 -4.62 17.08 17.94
C ASP A 93 -3.24 16.60 17.46
N LYS A 94 -2.49 17.52 16.87
CA LYS A 94 -1.17 17.27 16.31
C LYS A 94 -0.17 16.93 17.42
N GLU A 95 -0.31 17.62 18.54
CA GLU A 95 0.52 17.54 19.72
C GLU A 95 0.47 16.14 20.33
N ALA A 96 -0.71 15.49 20.36
CA ALA A 96 -0.85 14.11 20.84
C ALA A 96 -0.04 13.10 20.00
N ILE A 97 0.11 13.33 18.69
CA ILE A 97 0.86 12.45 17.78
C ILE A 97 2.36 12.70 17.93
N GLU A 98 2.77 13.96 18.04
CA GLU A 98 4.18 14.33 18.19
C GLU A 98 4.72 13.95 19.58
N ALA A 99 3.87 13.98 20.61
CA ALA A 99 4.23 13.59 21.98
C ALA A 99 4.27 12.06 22.20
N ASP A 100 3.70 11.26 21.31
CA ASP A 100 3.69 9.80 21.42
C ASP A 100 5.05 9.20 21.03
N ILE A 101 5.90 9.01 22.04
CA ILE A 101 7.25 8.47 21.87
C ILE A 101 7.26 7.06 21.27
N GLU A 102 6.24 6.24 21.53
CA GLU A 102 6.19 4.87 21.01
C GLU A 102 5.84 4.89 19.52
N LEU A 103 4.88 5.73 19.12
CA LEU A 103 4.51 5.92 17.72
C LEU A 103 5.68 6.47 16.89
N GLN A 104 6.36 7.51 17.39
CA GLN A 104 7.50 8.11 16.70
C GLN A 104 8.67 7.14 16.57
N ALA A 105 8.98 6.38 17.63
CA ALA A 105 10.01 5.34 17.59
C ALA A 105 9.67 4.23 16.60
N TRP A 106 8.41 3.76 16.59
CA TRP A 106 7.93 2.73 15.67
C TRP A 106 8.05 3.16 14.21
N TRP A 107 7.60 4.37 13.87
CA TRP A 107 7.71 4.87 12.50
C TRP A 107 9.17 5.06 12.07
N SER A 108 10.02 5.54 12.98
CA SER A 108 11.46 5.65 12.76
C SER A 108 12.11 4.29 12.51
N GLU A 109 11.74 3.24 13.25
CA GLU A 109 12.24 1.88 13.06
C GLU A 109 11.88 1.35 11.67
N ILE A 110 10.62 1.50 11.23
CA ILE A 110 10.18 1.10 9.89
C ILE A 110 11.03 1.79 8.82
N ARG A 111 11.22 3.10 8.93
CA ARG A 111 11.93 3.91 7.93
C ARG A 111 13.44 3.66 7.91
N THR A 112 14.08 3.55 9.07
CA THR A 112 15.55 3.56 9.18
C THR A 112 16.17 2.17 9.32
N GLN A 113 15.45 1.22 9.91
CA GLN A 113 15.92 -0.15 10.10
C GLN A 113 15.22 -1.10 9.13
N GLY A 114 13.88 -1.06 9.05
CA GLY A 114 13.11 -1.91 8.15
C GLY A 114 13.36 -1.61 6.68
N HIS A 115 13.42 -0.32 6.33
CA HIS A 115 13.68 0.19 4.99
C HIS A 115 14.89 1.13 4.96
N GLY A 116 15.97 0.75 5.66
CA GLY A 116 17.19 1.56 5.76
C GLY A 116 17.83 1.90 4.41
N ASP A 117 17.58 1.10 3.36
CA ASP A 117 17.99 1.38 1.98
C ASP A 117 17.28 2.59 1.36
N LYS A 118 16.08 2.94 1.86
CA LYS A 118 15.21 4.00 1.32
C LYS A 118 14.92 5.13 2.29
N HIS A 119 15.55 5.15 3.46
CA HIS A 119 15.23 6.11 4.52
C HIS A 119 15.37 7.59 4.11
N LYS A 120 16.14 7.90 3.06
CA LYS A 120 16.37 9.28 2.56
C LYS A 120 15.37 9.74 1.51
N ASP A 121 14.46 8.88 1.08
CA ASP A 121 13.51 9.24 0.04
C ASP A 121 12.51 10.30 0.53
N THR A 122 12.00 11.11 -0.39
CA THR A 122 11.14 12.26 -0.07
C THR A 122 9.67 11.91 0.15
N TRP A 123 9.27 10.67 -0.15
CA TRP A 123 7.87 10.22 -0.06
C TRP A 123 7.47 9.67 1.31
N TRP A 124 8.39 9.60 2.28
CA TRP A 124 8.06 9.19 3.64
C TRP A 124 7.16 10.21 4.32
N TYR A 125 6.08 9.74 4.95
CA TYR A 125 5.25 10.59 5.78
C TYR A 125 6.05 11.12 6.99
N PRO A 126 5.92 12.41 7.32
CA PRO A 126 6.64 13.02 8.45
C PRO A 126 6.11 12.56 9.81
N MET A 127 4.95 11.89 9.85
CA MET A 127 4.30 11.36 11.07
C MET A 127 4.04 12.44 12.12
N THR A 128 3.61 13.63 11.67
CA THR A 128 3.31 14.77 12.55
C THR A 128 1.81 15.03 12.67
N THR A 129 1.00 14.60 11.70
CA THR A 129 -0.45 14.87 11.66
C THR A 129 -1.27 13.59 11.68
N LEU A 130 -2.55 13.70 12.09
CA LEU A 130 -3.49 12.58 12.06
C LEU A 130 -3.64 12.02 10.65
N SER A 131 -3.70 12.89 9.65
CA SER A 131 -3.71 12.48 8.24
C SER A 131 -2.50 11.61 7.90
N ASN A 132 -1.27 11.99 8.29
CA ASN A 132 -0.09 11.16 8.03
C ASN A 132 -0.19 9.77 8.65
N LEU A 133 -0.69 9.68 9.89
CA LEU A 133 -0.88 8.42 10.59
C LEU A 133 -1.92 7.54 9.89
N VAL A 134 -3.06 8.13 9.53
CA VAL A 134 -4.16 7.44 8.84
C VAL A 134 -3.68 6.91 7.48
N GLU A 135 -2.97 7.72 6.70
CA GLU A 135 -2.44 7.27 5.40
C GLU A 135 -1.42 6.13 5.55
N ALA A 136 -0.49 6.25 6.50
CA ALA A 136 0.51 5.24 6.75
C ALA A 136 -0.12 3.91 7.16
N LEU A 137 -1.05 3.93 8.12
CA LEU A 137 -1.74 2.72 8.60
C LEU A 137 -2.63 2.10 7.53
N THR A 138 -3.40 2.92 6.79
CA THR A 138 -4.22 2.45 5.67
C THR A 138 -3.36 1.74 4.63
N THR A 139 -2.20 2.32 4.29
CA THR A 139 -1.25 1.72 3.34
C THR A 139 -0.72 0.37 3.85
N LEU A 140 -0.33 0.29 5.12
CA LEU A 140 0.19 -0.95 5.71
C LEU A 140 -0.88 -2.06 5.73
N ILE A 141 -2.11 -1.73 6.13
CA ILE A 141 -3.24 -2.67 6.15
C ILE A 141 -3.56 -3.13 4.73
N TRP A 142 -3.66 -2.21 3.77
CA TRP A 142 -3.89 -2.52 2.36
C TRP A 142 -2.86 -3.50 1.80
N ILE A 143 -1.57 -3.26 2.07
CA ILE A 143 -0.48 -4.13 1.61
C ILE A 143 -0.61 -5.53 2.20
N ALA A 144 -0.87 -5.62 3.51
CA ALA A 144 -0.94 -6.89 4.22
C ALA A 144 -2.20 -7.69 3.88
N PHE A 145 -3.31 -7.01 3.60
CA PHE A 145 -4.61 -7.62 3.39
C PHE A 145 -4.97 -7.67 1.90
N SER A 146 -5.56 -6.60 1.37
CA SER A 146 -6.20 -6.59 0.05
C SER A 146 -5.21 -6.84 -1.09
N LYS A 147 -4.04 -6.19 -1.05
CA LYS A 147 -2.98 -6.38 -2.04
C LYS A 147 -2.39 -7.80 -1.99
N HIS A 148 -2.24 -8.35 -0.79
CA HIS A 148 -1.83 -9.73 -0.64
C HIS A 148 -2.90 -10.67 -1.22
N ALA A 149 -4.16 -10.48 -0.84
CA ALA A 149 -5.27 -11.31 -1.29
C ALA A 149 -5.38 -11.33 -2.82
N SER A 150 -5.39 -10.16 -3.47
CA SER A 150 -5.55 -10.03 -4.92
C SER A 150 -4.45 -10.73 -5.73
N LEU A 151 -3.22 -10.79 -5.20
CA LEU A 151 -2.07 -11.40 -5.88
C LEU A 151 -1.84 -12.86 -5.51
N ASN A 152 -2.43 -13.35 -4.42
CA ASN A 152 -2.18 -14.70 -3.92
C ASN A 152 -3.32 -15.67 -4.24
N TYR A 153 -4.57 -15.31 -3.96
CA TYR A 153 -5.68 -16.27 -4.08
C TYR A 153 -5.98 -16.67 -5.54
N GLY A 154 -5.64 -15.82 -6.51
CA GLY A 154 -5.76 -16.13 -7.94
C GLY A 154 -4.67 -17.07 -8.49
N GLN A 155 -3.57 -17.31 -7.76
CA GLN A 155 -2.41 -18.02 -8.31
C GLN A 155 -2.75 -19.41 -8.81
N TYR A 156 -3.51 -20.21 -8.05
CA TYR A 156 -3.85 -21.56 -8.50
C TYR A 156 -4.86 -21.54 -9.66
N ALA A 157 -5.84 -20.64 -9.62
CA ALA A 157 -6.86 -20.54 -10.65
C ALA A 157 -6.26 -20.20 -12.03
N TYR A 158 -5.28 -19.29 -12.09
CA TYR A 158 -4.64 -18.90 -13.34
C TYR A 158 -3.39 -19.72 -13.67
N ASN A 159 -2.53 -20.01 -12.70
CA ASN A 159 -1.24 -20.66 -12.93
C ASN A 159 -1.30 -22.19 -12.80
N GLY A 160 -2.43 -22.74 -12.33
CA GLY A 160 -2.65 -24.19 -12.23
C GLY A 160 -2.68 -24.90 -13.59
N TYR A 161 -2.91 -24.15 -14.68
CA TYR A 161 -2.77 -24.64 -16.04
C TYR A 161 -1.48 -24.09 -16.67
N PRO A 162 -0.38 -24.88 -16.75
CA PRO A 162 0.93 -24.38 -17.16
C PRO A 162 1.01 -23.65 -18.51
N PRO A 163 0.21 -24.00 -19.54
CA PRO A 163 0.19 -23.21 -20.77
C PRO A 163 -0.34 -21.78 -20.60
N ASN A 164 -1.21 -21.51 -19.63
CA ASN A 164 -1.72 -20.16 -19.35
C ASN A 164 -0.69 -19.26 -18.63
N CYS A 165 0.19 -19.85 -17.81
CA CYS A 165 1.27 -19.12 -17.13
C CYS A 165 2.56 -19.95 -17.06
N PRO A 166 3.34 -20.04 -18.16
CA PRO A 166 4.56 -20.83 -18.19
C PRO A 166 5.65 -20.18 -17.33
N THR A 167 6.22 -20.95 -16.40
CA THR A 167 7.30 -20.47 -15.50
C THR A 167 8.70 -20.54 -16.13
N LEU A 168 8.84 -21.23 -17.27
CA LEU A 168 10.09 -21.41 -17.99
C LEU A 168 9.86 -21.65 -19.49
N CYS A 169 10.51 -20.84 -20.34
CA CYS A 169 10.62 -21.10 -21.77
C CYS A 169 11.94 -21.80 -22.07
N ARG A 170 11.91 -22.92 -22.80
CA ARG A 170 13.11 -23.72 -23.13
C ARG A 170 13.73 -23.38 -24.48
N LYS A 171 13.07 -22.54 -25.28
CA LYS A 171 13.50 -22.08 -26.60
C LYS A 171 13.23 -20.59 -26.70
N PHE A 172 13.96 -19.91 -27.59
CA PHE A 172 13.70 -18.52 -27.92
C PHE A 172 12.33 -18.38 -28.61
N VAL A 173 11.77 -17.16 -28.56
CA VAL A 173 10.61 -16.78 -29.35
C VAL A 173 10.98 -16.98 -30.83
N PRO A 174 10.13 -17.64 -31.62
CA PRO A 174 10.34 -17.80 -33.06
C PRO A 174 10.56 -16.47 -33.78
#